data_AF-A0A9E3GYL1-F1
#
_entry.id   AF-A0A9E3GYL1-F1
#
_cell.length_a   1.000
_cell.length_b   1.000
_cell.length_c   1.000
_cell.angle_alpha   90.00
_cell.angle_beta   90.00
_cell.angle_gamma   90.00
#
_symmetry.space_group_name_H-M   'P 1'
#
loop_
_entity.id
_entity.type
_entity.pdbx_description
1 polymer ?
#
loop_
_entity_poly.entity_id
_entity_poly.type
_entity_poly.pdbx_seq_one_letter_code
_entity_poly.pdbx_strand_id
1 'polypeptide(L)' 'MTEKPTAAAAQPPDNLSRLPETIPPDCVLVHNRVRPTRVLGARGFHAWVQGADDTLLACGCGWAAELGQHYRRGAPA' A
#
# COMPACT_ATOMS: atom_id res chain seq x y z
N MET A 1 -21.10 -5.24 -23.42
CA MET A 1 -20.23 -6.08 -22.57
C MET A 1 -19.18 -5.15 -21.99
N THR A 2 -19.08 -5.09 -20.66
CA THR A 2 -18.35 -4.03 -19.95
C THR A 2 -16.85 -4.23 -20.07
N GLU A 3 -16.17 -3.34 -20.81
CA GLU A 3 -14.71 -3.38 -20.96
C GLU A 3 -14.10 -2.49 -19.88
N LYS A 4 -13.63 -3.12 -18.81
CA LYS A 4 -12.86 -2.49 -17.73
C LYS A 4 -11.45 -2.20 -18.28
N PRO A 5 -10.97 -0.94 -18.34
CA PRO A 5 -9.69 -0.67 -18.98
C PRO A 5 -8.56 -1.23 -18.12
N THR A 6 -7.87 -2.24 -18.65
CA THR A 6 -6.59 -2.74 -18.16
C THR A 6 -5.51 -1.83 -18.73
N ALA A 7 -5.03 -0.88 -17.93
CA ALA A 7 -3.79 -0.17 -18.22
C ALA A 7 -2.63 -0.92 -17.57
N ALA A 8 -2.01 -1.83 -18.33
CA ALA A 8 -0.73 -2.44 -17.98
C ALA A 8 0.36 -1.81 -18.85
N ALA A 9 0.99 -0.75 -18.35
CA ALA A 9 2.28 -0.28 -18.86
C ALA A 9 3.40 -0.81 -17.94
N ALA A 10 4.41 -1.42 -18.56
CA ALA A 10 5.64 -1.88 -17.92
C ALA A 10 6.28 -0.74 -17.13
N GLN A 11 6.65 -0.97 -15.86
CA GLN A 11 7.17 0.07 -14.97
C GLN A 11 8.50 -0.34 -14.31
N PRO A 12 9.42 0.63 -14.11
CA PRO A 12 10.77 0.43 -13.57
C PRO A 12 10.76 -0.15 -12.13
N PRO A 13 11.88 -0.67 -11.62
CA PRO A 13 11.94 -1.50 -10.41
C PRO A 13 11.70 -0.77 -9.07
N ASP A 14 11.12 0.43 -9.06
CA ASP A 14 10.90 1.25 -7.84
C ASP A 14 9.46 1.78 -7.81
N ASN A 15 8.48 0.88 -7.71
CA ASN A 15 7.07 1.18 -8.00
C ASN A 15 6.26 1.80 -6.84
N LEU A 16 6.82 2.75 -6.09
CA LEU A 16 5.98 3.63 -5.24
C LEU A 16 5.04 4.50 -6.09
N SER A 17 5.38 4.76 -7.35
CA SER A 17 4.55 5.48 -8.34
C SER A 17 3.21 4.81 -8.65
N ARG A 18 2.98 3.58 -8.19
CA ARG A 18 1.67 2.89 -8.28
C ARG A 18 0.73 3.25 -7.14
N LEU A 19 1.26 3.83 -6.06
CA LEU A 19 0.43 4.42 -5.03
C LEU A 19 -0.06 5.77 -5.54
N PRO A 20 -1.28 6.18 -5.14
CA PRO A 20 -1.73 7.53 -5.45
C PRO A 20 -0.76 8.54 -4.83
N GLU A 21 -0.44 9.60 -5.56
CA GLU A 21 0.41 10.71 -5.07
C GLU A 21 -0.16 11.37 -3.83
N THR A 22 -1.46 11.22 -3.60
CA THR A 22 -2.15 11.73 -2.41
C THR A 22 -3.11 10.67 -1.90
N ILE A 23 -3.03 10.37 -0.60
CA ILE A 23 -4.02 9.50 0.04
C ILE A 23 -5.33 10.28 0.17
N PRO A 24 -6.47 9.74 -0.31
CA PRO A 24 -7.77 10.39 -0.15
C PRO A 24 -8.09 10.66 1.34
N PRO A 25 -8.90 11.68 1.64
CA PRO A 25 -9.43 11.87 2.98
C PRO A 25 -10.14 10.60 3.46
N ASP A 26 -10.04 10.32 4.77
CA ASP A 26 -10.57 9.11 5.43
C ASP A 26 -9.95 7.77 5.01
N CYS A 27 -8.95 7.81 4.13
CA CYS A 27 -8.17 6.64 3.74
C CYS A 27 -6.78 6.65 4.38
N VAL A 28 -6.21 5.46 4.53
CA VAL A 28 -4.86 5.25 5.04
C VAL A 28 -4.07 4.31 4.15
N LEU A 29 -2.75 4.49 4.15
CA LEU A 29 -1.83 3.59 3.47
C LEU A 29 -1.59 2.35 4.33
N VAL A 30 -1.86 1.17 3.78
CA VAL A 30 -1.73 -0.11 4.46
C VAL A 30 -0.76 -1.00 3.70
N HIS A 31 0.04 -1.78 4.42
CA HIS A 31 0.80 -2.88 3.84
C HIS A 31 0.54 -4.21 4.56
N ASN A 32 0.88 -5.31 3.91
CA ASN A 32 0.78 -6.63 4.50
C ASN A 32 1.88 -6.88 5.55
N ARG A 33 1.79 -7.98 6.31
CA ARG A 33 2.70 -8.27 7.43
C ARG A 33 4.13 -8.67 7.02
N VAL A 34 4.44 -8.65 5.72
CA VAL A 34 5.76 -9.00 5.18
C VAL A 34 6.74 -7.84 5.41
N ARG A 35 8.04 -8.14 5.54
CA ARG A 35 9.07 -7.10 5.61
C ARG A 35 8.99 -6.22 4.36
N PRO A 36 8.89 -4.89 4.52
CA PRO A 36 8.77 -4.00 3.39
C PRO A 36 9.97 -4.11 2.46
N THR A 37 9.67 -4.05 1.17
CA THR A 37 10.68 -3.86 0.13
C THR A 37 10.42 -2.52 -0.54
N ARG A 38 11.47 -1.93 -1.08
CA ARG A 38 11.35 -0.69 -1.88
C ARG A 38 10.42 -0.87 -3.08
N VAL A 39 10.33 -2.10 -3.59
CA VAL A 39 9.51 -2.47 -4.74
C VAL A 39 8.20 -3.10 -4.27
N LEU A 40 7.06 -2.56 -4.71
CA LEU A 40 5.76 -3.21 -4.52
C LEU A 40 5.68 -4.54 -5.29
N GLY A 41 5.10 -5.56 -4.67
CA GLY A 41 4.97 -6.91 -5.21
C GLY A 41 6.23 -7.78 -5.06
N ALA A 42 7.38 -7.20 -4.69
CA ALA A 42 8.59 -7.98 -4.49
C ALA A 42 8.54 -8.75 -3.17
N ARG A 43 9.00 -10.01 -3.19
CA ARG A 43 9.03 -10.89 -2.00
C ARG A 43 7.67 -11.03 -1.31
N GLY A 44 6.59 -10.83 -2.06
CA GLY A 44 5.23 -10.84 -1.52
C GLY A 44 4.88 -9.61 -0.68
N PHE A 45 5.66 -8.53 -0.72
CA PHE A 45 5.30 -7.25 -0.09
C PHE A 45 4.24 -6.52 -0.92
N HIS A 46 3.11 -6.20 -0.31
CA HIS A 46 2.01 -5.50 -0.98
C HIS A 46 1.56 -4.34 -0.11
N ALA A 47 1.26 -3.21 -0.76
CA ALA A 47 0.66 -2.05 -0.14
C ALA A 47 -0.54 -1.56 -0.97
N TRP A 48 -1.53 -1.00 -0.29
CA TRP A 48 -2.77 -0.50 -0.88
C TRP A 48 -3.35 0.60 0.00
N VAL A 49 -4.32 1.33 -0.53
CA VAL A 49 -5.07 2.35 0.20
C VAL A 49 -6.45 1.79 0.54
N GLN A 50 -6.91 2.02 1.77
CA GLN A 50 -8.26 1.64 2.21
C GLN A 50 -8.78 2.63 3.25
N GLY A 51 -10.08 2.58 3.54
CA GLY A 51 -10.65 3.30 4.68
C GLY A 51 -10.00 2.86 5.99
N ALA A 52 -9.84 3.82 6.90
CA ALA A 52 -9.40 3.53 8.26
C ALA A 52 -10.43 2.65 8.98
N ASP A 53 -9.96 1.59 9.63
CA ASP A 53 -10.78 0.69 10.43
C ASP A 53 -10.00 0.18 11.65
N ASP A 54 -10.72 -0.30 12.67
CA ASP A 54 -10.14 -0.70 13.95
C ASP A 54 -9.25 -1.96 13.88
N THR A 55 -9.21 -2.64 12.73
CA THR A 55 -8.33 -3.81 12.51
C THR A 55 -6.93 -3.40 12.06
N LEU A 56 -6.71 -2.11 11.77
CA LEU A 56 -5.42 -1.58 11.32
C LEU A 56 -4.53 -1.18 12.50
N LEU A 57 -3.26 -1.57 12.44
CA LEU A 57 -2.26 -1.20 13.42
C LEU A 57 -1.20 -0.29 12.80
N ALA A 58 -0.92 0.84 13.44
CA ALA A 58 0.17 1.72 13.02
C ALA A 58 1.47 0.92 12.95
N CYS A 59 2.18 1.02 11.82
CA CYS A 59 3.44 0.32 11.63
C CYS A 59 4.61 1.29 11.69
N GLY A 60 5.58 0.99 12.54
CA GLY A 60 6.82 1.75 12.71
C GLY A 60 7.98 1.22 11.86
N CYS A 61 7.71 0.53 10.74
CA CYS A 61 8.77 -0.11 9.97
C CYS A 61 9.60 0.86 9.10
N GLY A 62 9.22 2.13 9.05
CA GLY A 62 9.93 3.19 8.32
C GLY A 62 9.78 3.13 6.80
N TRP A 63 8.96 2.22 6.27
CA TRP A 63 8.66 2.16 4.84
C TRP A 63 7.83 3.37 4.39
N ALA A 64 8.19 3.95 3.24
CA ALA A 64 7.52 5.11 2.64
C ALA A 64 7.25 6.25 3.63
N ALA A 65 8.24 6.60 4.46
CA ALA A 65 8.12 7.65 5.47
C ALA A 65 7.76 9.02 4.86
N GLU A 66 8.13 9.25 3.60
CA GLU A 66 7.76 10.43 2.83
C GLU A 66 6.25 10.56 2.57
N LEU A 67 5.50 9.45 2.61
CA LEU A 67 4.04 9.44 2.48
C LEU A 67 3.32 9.55 3.84
N GLY A 68 4.09 9.66 4.93
CA GLY A 68 3.57 9.77 6.29
C GLY A 68 3.31 8.42 6.97
N GLN A 69 2.38 8.43 7.92
CA GLN A 69 2.06 7.25 8.73
C GLN A 69 1.37 6.19 7.89
N HIS A 70 1.88 4.96 7.95
CA HIS A 70 1.25 3.79 7.35
C HIS A 70 0.87 2.76 8.41
N TYR A 71 0.03 1.81 8.00
CA TYR A 71 -0.55 0.79 8.85
C TYR A 71 -0.28 -0.61 8.29
N ARG A 72 -0.45 -1.62 9.14
CA ARG A 72 -0.50 -3.03 8.73
C ARG A 72 -1.79 -3.65 9.22
N ARG A 73 -2.24 -4.71 8.56
CA ARG A 73 -3.36 -5.50 9.08
C ARG A 73 -3.00 -6.12 10.43
N GLY A 74 -3.85 -5.87 11.43
CA GLY A 74 -3.85 -6.57 12.70
C GLY A 74 -4.09 -8.07 12.50
N ALA A 75 -3.74 -8.89 13.49
CA ALA A 75 -4.30 -10.24 13.52
C ALA A 75 -5.80 -10.09 13.82
N PRO A 76 -6.69 -10.90 13.21
CA PRO A 76 -8.05 -10.96 13.71
C PRO A 76 -7.99 -11.35 15.20
N ALA A 77 -8.80 -10.67 16.02
CA ALA A 77 -8.97 -11.01 17.43
C ALA A 77 -9.46 -12.46 17.60
#